data_AF-X8J621-F1
#
_entry.id   AF-X8J621-F1
#
_cell.length_a   1.000
_cell.length_b   1.000
_cell.length_c   1.000
_cell.angle_alpha   90.00
_cell.angle_beta   90.00
_cell.angle_gamma   90.00
#
_symmetry.space_group_name_H-M   'P 1'
#
loop_
_entity.id
_entity.type
_entity.pdbx_description
1 polymer ?
#
loop_
_entity_poly.entity_id
_entity_poly.type
_entity_poly.pdbx_seq_one_letter_code
_entity_poly.pdbx_strand_id
1 'polypeptide(L)' 'MSEHACSHLVDAMNKKGWDYQKVATELGLSEEHIKDVFTGKSKPTPVEFNAILKVLGVNENPPHDASHATTAKS' A
#
# COMPACT_ATOMS: atom_id res chain seq x y z
N MET A 1 15.79 1.98 -13.26
CA MET A 1 14.90 2.98 -12.66
C MET A 1 14.21 2.25 -11.53
N SER A 2 14.59 2.50 -10.27
CA SER A 2 14.06 1.73 -9.15
C SER A 2 12.55 1.91 -9.10
N GLU A 3 11.81 0.86 -9.45
CA GLU A 3 10.39 0.68 -9.17
C GLU A 3 10.20 0.72 -7.64
N HIS A 4 10.26 1.94 -7.10
CA HIS A 4 9.97 2.28 -5.73
C HIS A 4 8.49 1.99 -5.53
N ALA A 5 8.21 0.78 -5.04
CA ALA A 5 6.94 0.50 -4.42
C ALA A 5 6.63 1.67 -3.47
N CYS A 6 5.46 2.28 -3.67
CA CYS A 6 4.80 3.24 -2.80
C CYS A 6 5.01 4.75 -3.05
N SER A 7 5.61 5.21 -4.15
CA SER A 7 5.54 6.65 -4.50
C SER A 7 4.08 7.16 -4.59
N HIS A 8 3.17 6.33 -5.13
CA HIS A 8 1.74 6.59 -5.14
C HIS A 8 1.09 6.63 -3.75
N LEU A 9 1.54 5.77 -2.82
CA LEU A 9 1.01 5.78 -1.45
C LEU A 9 1.48 7.04 -0.71
N VAL A 10 2.75 7.42 -0.85
CA VAL A 10 3.30 8.67 -0.29
C VAL A 10 2.54 9.86 -0.85
N ASP A 11 2.30 9.92 -2.15
CA ASP A 11 1.56 11.00 -2.79
C ASP A 11 0.11 11.10 -2.29
N ALA A 12 -0.57 9.97 -2.15
CA ALA A 12 -1.92 9.92 -1.60
C ALA A 12 -2.00 10.32 -0.12
N MET A 13 -1.02 9.88 0.67
CA MET A 13 -0.86 10.26 2.06
C MET A 13 -0.64 11.78 2.18
N ASN A 14 0.26 12.34 1.35
CA ASN A 14 0.51 13.78 1.29
C ASN A 14 -0.73 14.56 0.84
N LYS A 15 -1.49 14.07 -0.16
CA LYS A 15 -2.75 14.67 -0.61
C LYS A 15 -3.79 14.76 0.51
N LYS A 16 -3.80 13.79 1.44
CA LYS A 16 -4.64 13.82 2.63
C LYS A 16 -4.08 14.69 3.77
N GLY A 17 -2.80 15.10 3.68
CA GLY A 17 -2.10 15.76 4.77
C GLY A 17 -1.90 14.84 5.98
N TRP A 18 -1.67 13.54 5.71
CA TRP A 18 -1.43 12.55 6.75
C TRP A 18 0.05 12.22 6.87
N ASP A 19 0.45 11.73 8.04
CA ASP A 19 1.79 11.22 8.30
C ASP A 19 1.75 9.69 8.50
N TYR A 20 2.93 9.05 8.44
CA TYR A 20 3.07 7.61 8.65
C TYR A 20 2.44 7.15 9.97
N GLN A 21 2.62 7.93 11.04
CA GLN A 21 2.03 7.64 12.35
C GLN A 21 0.49 7.62 12.30
N LYS A 22 -0.10 8.49 11.48
CA LYS A 22 -1.56 8.56 11.34
C LYS A 22 -2.09 7.31 10.63
N VAL A 23 -1.46 6.91 9.52
CA VAL A 23 -1.79 5.67 8.81
C VAL A 23 -1.61 4.44 9.71
N ALA A 24 -0.50 4.40 10.45
CA ALA A 24 -0.22 3.34 11.42
C ALA A 24 -1.31 3.23 12.49
N THR A 25 -1.76 4.37 13.02
CA THR A 25 -2.84 4.44 14.02
C THR A 25 -4.18 3.94 13.46
N GLU A 26 -4.54 4.31 12.24
CA GLU A 26 -5.79 3.84 11.60
C GLU A 26 -5.77 2.32 11.34
N LEU A 27 -4.58 1.75 11.11
CA LEU A 27 -4.39 0.33 10.84
C LEU A 27 -4.08 -0.50 12.10
N GLY A 28 -3.81 0.14 13.23
CA GLY A 28 -3.33 -0.53 14.44
C GLY A 28 -1.93 -1.15 14.28
N LEU A 29 -1.10 -0.58 13.40
CA LEU A 29 0.26 -1.02 13.11
C LEU A 29 1.29 -0.06 13.71
N SER A 30 2.56 -0.47 13.71
CA SER A 30 3.68 0.38 14.12
C SER A 30 4.08 1.34 13.01
N GLU A 31 4.45 2.58 13.36
CA GLU A 31 4.95 3.57 12.40
C GLU A 31 6.17 3.06 11.63
N GLU A 32 7.12 2.41 12.31
CA GLU A 32 8.28 1.81 11.65
C GLU A 32 7.87 0.81 10.56
N HIS A 33 6.88 -0.05 10.84
CA HIS A 33 6.38 -1.00 9.85
C HIS A 33 5.77 -0.29 8.64
N ILE A 34 4.95 0.74 8.85
CA ILE A 34 4.41 1.55 7.75
C ILE A 34 5.52 2.22 6.95
N LYS A 35 6.53 2.76 7.62
CA LYS A 35 7.70 3.37 6.96
C LYS A 35 8.48 2.34 6.15
N ASP A 36 8.69 1.13 6.67
CA ASP A 36 9.33 0.04 5.95
C ASP A 36 8.51 -0.39 4.72
N VAL A 37 7.19 -0.42 4.83
CA VAL A 37 6.27 -0.69 3.71
C VAL A 37 6.36 0.41 2.65
N PHE A 38 6.36 1.68 3.06
CA PHE A 38 6.42 2.82 2.14
C PHE A 38 7.80 3.00 1.51
N THR A 39 8.86 2.54 2.17
CA THR A 39 10.23 2.56 1.65
C THR A 39 10.60 1.28 0.88
N GLY A 40 9.71 0.29 0.84
CA GLY A 40 9.93 -1.00 0.17
C GLY A 40 10.90 -1.93 0.91
N LYS A 41 11.23 -1.63 2.17
CA LYS A 41 12.03 -2.50 3.04
C LYS A 41 11.25 -3.72 3.53
N SER A 42 9.96 -3.55 3.77
CA SER A 42 9.04 -4.63 4.13
C SER A 42 7.99 -4.81 3.05
N LYS A 43 7.70 -6.06 2.67
CA LYS A 43 6.56 -6.36 1.82
C LYS A 43 5.31 -6.48 2.70
N PRO A 44 4.33 -5.57 2.57
CA PRO A 44 3.07 -5.72 3.28
C PRO A 44 2.35 -6.97 2.77
N THR A 45 1.55 -7.58 3.63
CA THR A 45 0.62 -8.60 3.17
C THR A 45 -0.44 -7.98 2.26
N PRO A 46 -1.11 -8.77 1.40
CA PRO A 46 -2.20 -8.26 0.56
C PRO A 46 -3.30 -7.58 1.38
N VAL A 47 -3.56 -8.06 2.60
CA VAL A 47 -4.56 -7.51 3.51
C VAL A 47 -4.13 -6.12 3.99
N GLU A 48 -2.90 -5.98 4.45
CA GLU A 48 -2.34 -4.70 4.90
C GLU A 48 -2.29 -3.68 3.77
N PHE A 49 -1.82 -4.09 2.59
CA PHE A 49 -1.74 -3.22 1.43
C PHE A 49 -3.13 -2.68 1.04
N ASN A 50 -4.14 -3.55 0.94
CA ASN A 50 -5.51 -3.14 0.67
C ASN A 50 -6.08 -2.23 1.76
N ALA A 51 -5.72 -2.45 3.03
CA ALA A 51 -6.14 -1.60 4.12
C ALA A 51 -5.51 -0.20 4.02
N ILE A 52 -4.21 -0.10 3.73
CA ILE A 52 -3.51 1.18 3.48
C ILE A 52 -4.17 1.93 2.33
N LEU A 53 -4.45 1.25 1.21
CA LEU A 53 -5.14 1.84 0.06
C LEU A 53 -6.51 2.40 0.43
N LYS A 54 -7.35 1.61 1.11
CA LYS A 54 -8.67 2.04 1.59
C LYS A 54 -8.58 3.25 2.51
N VAL A 55 -7.68 3.19 3.49
CA VAL A 55 -7.48 4.24 4.49
C VAL A 55 -7.00 5.53 3.84
N LEU A 56 -6.09 5.44 2.87
CA LEU A 56 -5.61 6.58 2.10
C LEU A 56 -6.62 7.04 1.03
N GLY A 57 -7.71 6.31 0.82
CA GLY A 57 -8.66 6.58 -0.27
C GLY A 57 -8.02 6.43 -1.65
N VAL A 58 -6.90 5.70 -1.74
CA VAL A 58 -6.31 5.32 -3.00
C VAL A 58 -7.18 4.20 -3.53
N ASN A 59 -8.16 4.59 -4.33
CA ASN A 59 -8.88 3.66 -5.16
C ASN A 59 -7.96 3.30 -6.32
N GLU A 60 -6.93 2.49 -6.04
CA GLU A 60 -6.52 1.51 -7.02
C GLU A 60 -7.76 0.61 -7.15
N ASN A 61 -8.70 0.99 -8.02
CA ASN A 61 -9.15 -0.03 -8.93
C ASN A 61 -7.86 -0.37 -9.67
N PRO A 62 -7.11 -1.44 -9.33
CA PRO A 62 -6.39 -2.06 -10.42
C PRO A 62 -7.47 -2.23 -11.49
N PRO A 63 -7.24 -1.88 -12.76
CA PRO A 63 -8.07 -2.50 -13.77
C PRO A 63 -8.16 -3.97 -13.35
N HIS A 64 -9.38 -4.47 -13.27
CA HIS A 64 -9.67 -5.89 -13.08
C HIS A 64 -9.16 -6.66 -14.33
N ASP A 65 -7.98 -6.29 -14.84
CA ASP A 65 -7.09 -7.08 -15.63
C ASP A 65 -6.68 -8.22 -14.71
N ALA A 66 -7.49 -9.27 -14.73
CA ALA A 66 -7.16 -10.62 -15.18
C ALA A 66 -5.68 -11.04 -15.39
N SER A 67 -4.69 -10.30 -14.90
CA SER A 67 -3.25 -10.57 -14.99
C SER A 67 -2.67 -11.19 -13.73
N HIS A 68 -3.47 -11.29 -12.64
CA HIS A 68 -3.29 -12.35 -11.64
C HIS A 68 -4.33 -13.46 -11.89
N ALA A 69 -4.51 -13.83 -13.17
CA ALA A 69 -4.89 -15.19 -13.46
C ALA A 69 -3.77 -16.08 -12.90
N THR A 70 -4.03 -16.64 -11.73
CA THR A 70 -3.45 -17.90 -11.31
C THR A 70 -3.58 -18.82 -12.51
N THR A 71 -2.50 -19.05 -13.26
CA THR A 71 -2.45 -20.22 -14.12
C THR A 71 -2.30 -21.42 -13.20
N ALA A 72 -3.42 -21.78 -12.55
CA ALA A 72 -3.75 -23.15 -12.33
C ALA A 72 -3.96 -23.75 -13.74
N LYS A 73 -2.95 -24.43 -14.27
CA LYS A 73 -3.17 -25.45 -15.29
C LYS A 73 -2.05 -26.48 -15.24
N SER A 74 -2.49 -27.69 -14.88
CA SER A 74 -2.04 -29.06 -15.19
C SER A 74 -0.64 -29.29 -15.75
#